data_AF-A0A350UMS5-F1
#
_entry.id   AF-A0A350UMS5-F1
#
_cell.length_a   1.000
_cell.length_b   1.000
_cell.length_c   1.000
_cell.angle_alpha   90.00
_cell.angle_beta   90.00
_cell.angle_gamma   90.00
#
_symmetry.space_group_name_H-M   'P 1'
#
loop_
_entity.id
_entity.type
_entity.pdbx_description
1 polymer ?
#
loop_
_entity_poly.entity_id
_entity_poly.type
_entity_poly.pdbx_seq_one_letter_code
_entity_poly.pdbx_strand_id
1 'polypeptide(L)'
;MPAEGSLQWKPLLLQNGLFLASQHAFRFGTQEKTRAQFGGPFLKDYVNSLKGFSGWDDGDEWLANYLGHPLQGSVYGHTYLQNHSREKYIPVNFKSKDYWQSRFKSIAWMAVASTHYELGPFGEAAFGNVGLSPGTKGAVDLVITPTLGLATLVVEDFADAKIVMPIERHIQNRFVRLTVRSLFNPARSMANLLRFKVPWHRDTRAGVGFQTNAFPGSGRPR
;
A
#
# COMPACT_ATOMS: atom_id res chain seq x y z
N MET A 1 -10.07 4.48 23.59
CA MET A 1 -9.25 5.02 22.48
C MET A 1 -7.85 4.44 22.63
N PRO A 2 -7.14 4.12 21.54
CA PRO A 2 -5.78 3.60 21.66
C PRO A 2 -4.81 4.60 22.28
N ALA A 3 -3.74 4.10 22.89
CA ALA A 3 -2.68 4.92 23.47
C ALA A 3 -2.04 5.82 22.39
N GLU A 4 -1.67 7.03 22.78
CA GLU A 4 -0.90 7.93 21.92
C GLU A 4 0.41 7.26 21.50
N GLY A 5 0.78 7.38 20.22
CA GLY A 5 1.97 6.72 19.69
C GLY A 5 1.85 5.20 19.46
N SER A 6 0.67 4.58 19.60
CA SER A 6 0.48 3.15 19.35
C SER A 6 0.02 2.79 17.93
N LEU A 7 0.45 1.62 17.45
CA LEU A 7 -0.01 1.00 16.21
C LEU A 7 -1.25 0.15 16.45
N GLN A 8 -2.29 0.34 15.63
CA GLN A 8 -3.51 -0.44 15.69
C GLN A 8 -3.36 -1.73 14.88
N TRP A 9 -2.83 -2.78 15.51
CA TRP A 9 -2.54 -4.06 14.85
C TRP A 9 -3.75 -4.74 14.23
N LYS A 10 -4.88 -4.82 14.95
CA LYS A 10 -6.09 -5.50 14.44
C LYS A 10 -6.58 -4.94 13.10
N PRO A 11 -6.85 -3.63 12.97
CA PRO A 11 -7.28 -3.07 11.68
C PRO A 11 -6.18 -3.09 10.62
N LEU A 12 -4.89 -2.97 11.01
CA LEU A 12 -3.77 -3.10 10.08
C LEU A 12 -3.70 -4.48 9.44
N LEU A 13 -3.78 -5.54 10.24
CA LEU A 13 -3.77 -6.93 9.77
C LEU A 13 -5.00 -7.25 8.91
N LEU A 14 -6.18 -6.72 9.29
CA LEU A 14 -7.38 -6.88 8.47
C LEU A 14 -7.24 -6.21 7.10
N GLN A 15 -6.72 -4.98 7.05
CA GLN A 15 -6.46 -4.27 5.78
C GLN A 15 -5.45 -5.03 4.92
N ASN A 16 -4.38 -5.56 5.53
CA ASN A 16 -3.40 -6.38 4.81
C ASN A 16 -4.01 -7.66 4.24
N GLY A 17 -4.84 -8.36 5.01
CA GLY A 17 -5.55 -9.55 4.55
C GLY A 17 -6.55 -9.26 3.42
N LEU A 18 -7.29 -8.15 3.50
CA LEU A 18 -8.19 -7.69 2.43
C LEU A 18 -7.41 -7.33 1.16
N PHE A 19 -6.25 -6.70 1.30
CA PHE A 19 -5.43 -6.36 0.15
C PHE A 19 -4.87 -7.61 -0.52
N LEU A 20 -4.31 -8.53 0.27
CA LEU A 20 -3.84 -9.84 -0.19
C LEU A 20 -4.95 -10.60 -0.94
N ALA A 21 -6.15 -10.66 -0.38
CA ALA A 21 -7.29 -11.30 -1.03
C ALA A 21 -7.67 -10.61 -2.35
N SER A 22 -7.61 -9.27 -2.40
CA SER A 22 -7.87 -8.50 -3.62
C SER A 22 -6.82 -8.76 -4.71
N GLN A 23 -5.55 -8.85 -4.33
CA GLN A 23 -4.45 -9.18 -5.23
C GLN A 23 -4.62 -10.60 -5.79
N HIS A 24 -4.92 -11.58 -4.95
CA HIS A 24 -5.22 -12.94 -5.38
C HIS A 24 -6.44 -13.02 -6.30
N ALA A 25 -7.51 -12.29 -5.98
CA ALA A 25 -8.68 -12.22 -6.84
C ALA A 25 -8.36 -11.63 -8.22
N PHE A 26 -7.53 -10.58 -8.28
CA PHE A 26 -7.06 -9.99 -9.53
C PHE A 26 -6.21 -10.98 -10.32
N ARG A 27 -5.23 -11.65 -9.69
CA ARG A 27 -4.39 -12.67 -10.35
C ARG A 27 -5.24 -13.83 -10.85
N PHE A 28 -6.15 -14.36 -10.04
CA PHE A 28 -7.06 -15.43 -10.46
C PHE A 28 -7.98 -15.00 -11.62
N GLY A 29 -8.46 -13.75 -11.63
CA GLY A 29 -9.28 -13.21 -12.72
C GLY A 29 -8.53 -12.99 -14.02
N THR A 30 -7.24 -12.66 -13.97
CA THR A 30 -6.45 -12.23 -15.15
C THR A 30 -5.43 -13.25 -15.63
N GLN A 31 -4.84 -14.08 -14.76
CA GLN A 31 -3.76 -15.00 -15.08
C GLN A 31 -4.26 -16.44 -15.29
N GLU A 32 -4.13 -16.96 -16.51
CA GLU A 32 -4.46 -18.36 -16.83
C GLU A 32 -3.63 -19.35 -16.04
N LYS A 33 -2.33 -19.08 -15.83
CA LYS A 33 -1.43 -19.94 -15.04
C LYS A 33 -1.94 -20.14 -13.61
N THR A 34 -2.31 -19.04 -12.93
CA THR A 34 -2.86 -19.12 -11.57
C THR A 34 -4.12 -19.97 -11.51
N ARG A 35 -5.01 -19.86 -12.51
CA ARG A 35 -6.20 -20.70 -12.60
C ARG A 35 -5.87 -22.16 -12.87
N ALA A 36 -4.95 -22.43 -13.79
CA ALA A 36 -4.56 -23.79 -14.17
C ALA A 36 -3.88 -24.56 -13.03
N GLN A 37 -3.20 -23.84 -12.14
CA GLN A 37 -2.52 -24.40 -10.97
C GLN A 37 -3.40 -24.40 -9.71
N PHE A 38 -4.63 -23.89 -9.80
CA PHE A 38 -5.58 -23.87 -8.69
C PHE A 38 -6.16 -25.27 -8.46
N GLY A 39 -6.04 -25.80 -7.25
CA GLY A 39 -6.54 -27.14 -6.87
C GLY A 39 -5.48 -28.25 -6.86
N GLY A 40 -4.20 -27.93 -7.11
CA GLY A 40 -3.07 -28.85 -6.94
C GLY A 40 -2.77 -29.22 -5.47
N PRO A 41 -1.83 -30.13 -5.19
CA PRO A 41 -1.44 -30.52 -3.83
C PRO A 41 -0.77 -29.38 -3.07
N PHE A 42 -1.59 -28.54 -2.44
CA PHE A 42 -1.24 -27.26 -1.80
C PHE A 42 0.11 -27.27 -1.04
N LEU A 43 0.30 -28.18 -0.08
CA LEU A 43 1.52 -28.20 0.73
C LEU A 43 2.78 -28.54 -0.07
N LYS A 44 2.66 -29.46 -1.04
CA LYS A 44 3.78 -29.87 -1.89
C LYS A 44 4.16 -28.74 -2.85
N ASP A 45 3.17 -28.12 -3.47
CA ASP A 45 3.40 -27.05 -4.44
C ASP A 45 3.93 -25.78 -3.77
N TYR A 46 3.45 -25.46 -2.56
CA TYR A 46 3.99 -24.39 -1.73
C TYR A 46 5.47 -24.64 -1.36
N VAL A 47 5.81 -25.82 -0.82
CA VAL A 47 7.22 -26.15 -0.47
C VAL A 47 8.12 -26.13 -1.70
N ASN A 48 7.64 -26.61 -2.84
CA ASN A 48 8.40 -26.57 -4.09
C ASN A 48 8.58 -25.14 -4.60
N SER A 49 7.57 -24.28 -4.47
CA SER A 49 7.64 -22.86 -4.82
C SER A 49 8.69 -22.12 -3.98
N LEU A 50 8.78 -22.42 -2.69
CA LEU A 50 9.84 -21.87 -1.82
C LEU A 50 11.24 -22.33 -2.25
N LYS A 51 11.40 -23.57 -2.69
CA LYS A 51 12.69 -24.11 -3.16
C LYS A 51 13.14 -23.50 -4.49
N GLY A 52 12.21 -22.98 -5.30
CA GLY A 52 12.53 -22.29 -6.55
C GLY A 52 13.05 -20.87 -6.38
N PHE A 53 13.01 -20.32 -5.16
CA PHE A 53 13.62 -19.03 -4.83
C PHE A 53 15.13 -19.09 -5.04
N SER A 54 15.63 -18.38 -6.05
CA SER A 54 17.07 -18.33 -6.34
C SER A 54 17.45 -17.08 -7.11
N GLY A 55 18.62 -16.52 -6.79
CA GLY A 55 19.13 -15.35 -7.51
C GLY A 55 18.48 -14.02 -7.12
N TRP A 56 18.88 -12.97 -7.84
CA TRP A 56 18.38 -11.62 -7.65
C TRP A 56 17.08 -11.38 -8.43
N ASP A 57 17.05 -11.81 -9.69
CA ASP A 57 15.97 -11.57 -10.65
C ASP A 57 14.81 -12.57 -10.49
N ASP A 58 13.59 -12.12 -10.73
CA ASP A 58 12.35 -12.93 -10.69
C ASP A 58 11.71 -13.10 -12.08
N GLY A 59 12.25 -12.46 -13.12
CA GLY A 59 11.78 -12.59 -14.49
C GLY A 59 10.44 -11.91 -14.79
N ASP A 60 9.93 -11.07 -13.89
CA ASP A 60 8.67 -10.34 -14.09
C ASP A 60 8.79 -9.21 -15.14
N GLU A 61 7.69 -8.91 -15.82
CA GLU A 61 7.64 -7.85 -16.84
C GLU A 61 7.98 -6.47 -16.22
N TRP A 62 8.67 -5.62 -16.99
CA TRP A 62 9.09 -4.26 -16.58
C TRP A 62 7.98 -3.43 -15.87
N LEU A 63 6.73 -3.54 -16.32
CA LEU A 63 5.59 -2.82 -15.73
C LEU A 63 5.21 -3.33 -14.33
N ALA A 64 5.33 -4.64 -14.06
CA ALA A 64 5.11 -5.20 -12.73
C ALA A 64 6.18 -4.70 -11.76
N ASN A 65 7.45 -4.81 -12.14
CA ASN A 65 8.61 -4.51 -11.28
C ASN A 65 8.78 -3.01 -10.98
N TYR A 66 8.42 -2.12 -11.92
CA TYR A 66 8.67 -0.68 -11.78
C TYR A 66 7.43 0.19 -11.57
N LEU A 67 6.22 -0.39 -11.66
CA LEU A 67 4.98 0.32 -11.33
C LEU A 67 4.11 -0.45 -10.33
N GLY A 68 3.95 -1.76 -10.51
CA GLY A 68 3.17 -2.62 -9.62
C GLY A 68 3.73 -2.72 -8.19
N HIS A 69 4.94 -3.28 -8.05
CA HIS A 69 5.60 -3.46 -6.75
C HIS A 69 5.82 -2.14 -5.99
N PRO A 70 6.25 -1.03 -6.64
CA PRO A 70 6.33 0.27 -5.96
C PRO A 70 4.97 0.79 -5.46
N LEU A 71 3.90 0.67 -6.25
CA LEU A 71 2.56 1.06 -5.79
C LEU A 71 2.08 0.16 -4.66
N GLN A 72 2.31 -1.15 -4.73
CA GLN A 72 1.97 -2.11 -3.66
C GLN A 72 2.69 -1.75 -2.35
N GLY A 73 3.99 -1.50 -2.41
CA GLY A 73 4.77 -1.04 -1.25
C GLY A 73 4.21 0.26 -0.68
N SER A 74 3.82 1.21 -1.53
CA SER A 74 3.16 2.45 -1.11
C SER A 74 1.82 2.20 -0.41
N VAL A 75 0.99 1.25 -0.89
CA VAL A 75 -0.26 0.84 -0.22
C VAL A 75 0.03 0.31 1.18
N TYR A 76 1.00 -0.59 1.33
CA TYR A 76 1.43 -1.07 2.65
C TYR A 76 1.86 0.08 3.55
N GLY A 77 2.66 1.02 3.03
CA GLY A 77 3.06 2.22 3.75
C GLY A 77 1.90 3.06 4.26
N HIS A 78 0.93 3.36 3.40
CA HIS A 78 -0.25 4.13 3.81
C HIS A 78 -1.11 3.38 4.83
N THR A 79 -1.28 2.07 4.71
CA THR A 79 -2.01 1.29 5.74
C THR A 79 -1.30 1.38 7.10
N TYR A 80 0.03 1.27 7.16
CA TYR A 80 0.78 1.47 8.40
C TYR A 80 0.50 2.85 9.00
N LEU A 81 0.71 3.91 8.19
CA LEU A 81 0.54 5.28 8.65
C LEU A 81 -0.87 5.53 9.18
N GLN A 82 -1.90 5.12 8.43
CA GLN A 82 -3.32 5.31 8.77
C GLN A 82 -3.77 4.57 10.03
N ASN A 83 -3.12 3.45 10.37
CA ASN A 83 -3.40 2.67 11.57
C ASN A 83 -2.53 3.07 12.77
N HIS A 84 -1.62 4.04 12.62
CA HIS A 84 -0.81 4.53 13.74
C HIS A 84 -1.44 5.81 14.32
N SER A 85 -1.60 5.89 15.66
CA SER A 85 -2.34 6.99 16.29
C SER A 85 -1.67 8.37 16.14
N ARG A 86 -0.33 8.42 16.12
CA ARG A 86 0.50 9.61 15.86
C ARG A 86 0.82 9.83 14.37
N GLU A 87 1.36 8.82 13.69
CA GLU A 87 2.02 9.00 12.38
C GLU A 87 1.07 9.50 11.28
N LYS A 88 -0.22 9.13 11.33
CA LYS A 88 -1.25 9.63 10.38
C LYS A 88 -1.47 11.14 10.39
N TYR A 89 -1.07 11.84 11.46
CA TYR A 89 -1.24 13.28 11.61
C TYR A 89 0.03 14.09 11.35
N ILE A 90 1.17 13.43 11.08
CA ILE A 90 2.41 14.14 10.78
C ILE A 90 2.29 14.80 9.39
N PRO A 91 2.43 16.14 9.31
CA PRO A 91 2.27 16.86 8.05
C PRO A 91 3.44 16.58 7.10
N VAL A 92 3.17 16.72 5.80
CA VAL A 92 4.22 16.64 4.78
C VAL A 92 5.17 17.83 4.94
N ASN A 93 6.40 17.54 5.37
CA ASN A 93 7.48 18.51 5.47
C ASN A 93 8.82 17.81 5.22
N PHE A 94 9.37 17.98 4.03
CA PHE A 94 10.61 17.33 3.61
C PHE A 94 11.87 17.78 4.37
N LYS A 95 11.77 18.86 5.17
CA LYS A 95 12.85 19.31 6.08
C LYS A 95 12.69 18.78 7.51
N SER A 96 11.58 18.11 7.82
CA SER A 96 11.26 17.64 9.18
C SER A 96 11.85 16.25 9.45
N LYS A 97 12.54 16.12 10.59
CA LYS A 97 12.99 14.81 11.09
C LYS A 97 11.81 13.90 11.43
N ASP A 98 10.74 14.44 12.01
CA ASP A 98 9.54 13.67 12.35
C ASP A 98 8.87 13.08 11.10
N TYR A 99 8.83 13.84 9.99
CA TYR A 99 8.30 13.36 8.72
C TYR A 99 9.10 12.14 8.21
N TRP A 100 10.43 12.27 8.13
CA TRP A 100 11.26 11.18 7.62
C TRP A 100 11.25 9.97 8.54
N GLN A 101 11.32 10.15 9.86
CA GLN A 101 11.17 9.07 10.83
C GLN A 101 9.85 8.33 10.66
N SER A 102 8.75 9.06 10.45
CA SER A 102 7.43 8.50 10.16
C SER A 102 7.44 7.56 8.95
N ARG A 103 8.02 8.03 7.84
CA ARG A 103 8.04 7.26 6.58
C ARG A 103 9.00 6.08 6.64
N PHE A 104 10.15 6.23 7.31
CA PHE A 104 11.08 5.12 7.53
C PHE A 104 10.50 4.03 8.44
N LYS A 105 9.70 4.37 9.46
CA LYS A 105 8.97 3.36 10.23
C LYS A 105 8.01 2.54 9.36
N SER A 106 7.39 3.16 8.36
CA SER A 106 6.49 2.46 7.44
C SER A 106 7.21 1.43 6.57
N ILE A 107 8.50 1.61 6.27
CA ILE A 107 9.30 0.64 5.49
C ILE A 107 9.38 -0.71 6.19
N ALA A 108 9.53 -0.73 7.51
CA ALA A 108 9.57 -1.99 8.25
C ALA A 108 8.28 -2.79 8.03
N TRP A 109 7.12 -2.12 8.03
CA TRP A 109 5.86 -2.76 7.71
C TRP A 109 5.75 -3.16 6.24
N MET A 110 6.21 -2.31 5.30
CA MET A 110 6.25 -2.65 3.88
C MET A 110 7.03 -3.94 3.63
N ALA A 111 8.21 -4.08 4.24
CA ALA A 111 9.06 -5.25 4.10
C ALA A 111 8.40 -6.51 4.70
N VAL A 112 7.78 -6.41 5.87
CA VAL A 112 7.04 -7.53 6.48
C VAL A 112 5.86 -7.94 5.61
N ALA A 113 5.05 -6.97 5.17
CA ALA A 113 3.85 -7.24 4.38
C ALA A 113 4.19 -7.78 2.98
N SER A 114 5.20 -7.23 2.32
CA SER A 114 5.67 -7.74 1.01
C SER A 114 6.31 -9.11 1.15
N THR A 115 7.11 -9.36 2.19
CA THR A 115 7.66 -10.71 2.43
C THR A 115 6.54 -11.73 2.66
N HIS A 116 5.51 -11.37 3.42
CA HIS A 116 4.35 -12.24 3.61
C HIS A 116 3.57 -12.45 2.30
N TYR A 117 3.42 -11.41 1.48
CA TYR A 117 2.83 -11.53 0.16
C TYR A 117 3.63 -12.48 -0.73
N GLU A 118 4.96 -12.38 -0.74
CA GLU A 118 5.81 -13.18 -1.61
C GLU A 118 5.96 -14.63 -1.16
N LEU A 119 6.21 -14.83 0.14
CA LEU A 119 6.70 -16.11 0.70
C LEU A 119 5.75 -16.73 1.72
N GLY A 120 4.72 -16.00 2.15
CA GLY A 120 3.83 -16.46 3.21
C GLY A 120 2.97 -17.66 2.80
N PRO A 121 2.43 -18.42 3.77
CA PRO A 121 1.55 -19.57 3.53
C PRO A 121 0.20 -19.20 2.91
N PHE A 122 -0.10 -17.91 2.78
CA PHE A 122 -1.25 -17.38 2.05
C PHE A 122 -0.82 -16.36 0.97
N GLY A 123 0.49 -16.28 0.69
CA GLY A 123 1.09 -15.41 -0.30
C GLY A 123 1.09 -16.02 -1.71
N GLU A 124 1.81 -15.42 -2.63
CA GLU A 124 1.93 -15.85 -4.02
C GLU A 124 2.56 -17.22 -4.17
N ALA A 125 3.57 -17.53 -3.37
CA ALA A 125 4.18 -18.86 -3.36
C ALA A 125 3.15 -19.96 -3.01
N ALA A 126 2.11 -19.64 -2.24
CA ALA A 126 1.08 -20.59 -1.81
C ALA A 126 -0.16 -20.61 -2.73
N PHE A 127 -0.66 -19.45 -3.16
CA PHE A 127 -1.88 -19.35 -3.97
C PHE A 127 -1.62 -19.29 -5.47
N GLY A 128 -0.53 -18.64 -5.88
CA GLY A 128 -0.15 -18.48 -7.29
C GLY A 128 0.85 -19.53 -7.76
N ASN A 129 1.40 -20.35 -6.85
CA ASN A 129 2.50 -21.29 -7.12
C ASN A 129 3.69 -20.64 -7.86
N VAL A 130 3.90 -19.36 -7.58
CA VAL A 130 5.02 -18.56 -8.12
C VAL A 130 6.31 -19.08 -7.49
N GLY A 131 7.27 -19.52 -8.30
CA GLY A 131 8.46 -20.27 -7.86
C GLY A 131 8.46 -21.76 -8.24
N LEU A 132 7.36 -22.35 -8.74
CA LEU A 132 7.38 -23.73 -9.26
C LEU A 132 8.28 -23.91 -10.49
N SER A 133 8.47 -22.86 -11.27
CA SER A 133 9.41 -22.82 -12.40
C SER A 133 10.66 -22.05 -11.96
N PRO A 134 11.89 -22.58 -12.18
CA PRO A 134 13.11 -21.87 -11.85
C PRO A 134 13.15 -20.47 -12.47
N GLY A 135 13.61 -19.47 -11.71
CA GLY A 135 13.76 -18.09 -12.19
C GLY A 135 12.47 -17.25 -12.22
N THR A 136 11.38 -17.72 -11.60
CA THR A 136 10.11 -16.96 -11.48
C THR A 136 9.93 -16.30 -10.11
N LYS A 137 10.98 -16.28 -9.28
CA LYS A 137 10.99 -15.68 -7.94
C LYS A 137 12.42 -15.40 -7.47
N GLY A 138 12.70 -14.15 -7.12
CA GLY A 138 14.03 -13.65 -6.77
C GLY A 138 13.99 -12.70 -5.57
N ALA A 139 15.18 -12.29 -5.10
CA ALA A 139 15.29 -11.38 -3.95
C ALA A 139 14.89 -9.92 -4.28
N VAL A 140 14.81 -9.56 -5.56
CA VAL A 140 14.55 -8.20 -6.00
C VAL A 140 13.23 -7.65 -5.46
N ASP A 141 12.14 -8.41 -5.47
CA ASP A 141 10.85 -7.98 -4.93
C ASP A 141 10.87 -7.66 -3.43
N LEU A 142 11.67 -8.40 -2.67
CA LEU A 142 11.85 -8.18 -1.23
C LEU A 142 12.58 -6.87 -0.94
N VAL A 143 13.34 -6.34 -1.90
CA VAL A 143 14.10 -5.09 -1.78
C VAL A 143 13.36 -3.95 -2.44
N ILE A 144 12.89 -4.12 -3.68
CA ILE A 144 12.25 -3.09 -4.49
C ILE A 144 10.90 -2.69 -3.90
N THR A 145 10.06 -3.66 -3.49
CA THR A 145 8.74 -3.34 -2.93
C THR A 145 8.82 -2.37 -1.75
N PRO A 146 9.65 -2.60 -0.70
CA PRO A 146 9.77 -1.62 0.38
C PRO A 146 10.54 -0.34 -0.02
N THR A 147 11.58 -0.42 -0.86
CA THR A 147 12.41 0.76 -1.17
C THR A 147 11.76 1.70 -2.20
N LEU A 148 11.31 1.17 -3.35
CA LEU A 148 10.55 1.94 -4.33
C LEU A 148 9.12 2.21 -3.84
N GLY A 149 8.59 1.39 -2.93
CA GLY A 149 7.35 1.68 -2.20
C GLY A 149 7.42 2.95 -1.37
N LEU A 150 8.51 3.13 -0.62
CA LEU A 150 8.78 4.39 0.07
C LEU A 150 8.89 5.55 -0.91
N ALA A 151 9.66 5.39 -1.99
CA ALA A 151 9.82 6.45 -2.99
C ALA A 151 8.47 6.88 -3.57
N THR A 152 7.61 5.92 -3.90
CA THR A 152 6.25 6.14 -4.41
C THR A 152 5.37 6.82 -3.37
N LEU A 153 5.41 6.40 -2.11
CA LEU A 153 4.71 7.07 -1.00
C LEU A 153 5.14 8.54 -0.87
N VAL A 154 6.44 8.82 -0.97
CA VAL A 154 7.00 10.18 -0.89
C VAL A 154 6.59 11.02 -2.10
N VAL A 155 6.56 10.43 -3.30
CA VAL A 155 6.04 11.08 -4.52
C VAL A 155 4.57 11.44 -4.37
N GLU A 156 3.76 10.54 -3.81
CA GLU A 156 2.36 10.81 -3.49
C GLU A 156 2.21 11.94 -2.46
N ASP A 157 3.03 11.97 -1.40
CA ASP A 157 3.05 13.06 -0.42
C ASP A 157 3.44 14.39 -1.07
N PHE A 158 4.41 14.38 -2.00
CA PHE A 158 4.79 15.56 -2.79
C PHE A 158 3.66 16.04 -3.68
N ALA A 159 3.04 15.15 -4.47
CA ALA A 159 1.93 15.48 -5.34
C ALA A 159 0.73 16.02 -4.55
N ASP A 160 0.44 15.43 -3.38
CA ASP A 160 -0.63 15.90 -2.51
C ASP A 160 -0.37 17.34 -2.01
N ALA A 161 0.87 17.63 -1.59
CA ALA A 161 1.26 18.94 -1.07
C ALA A 161 1.40 20.03 -2.16
N LYS A 162 1.88 19.66 -3.36
CA LYS A 162 2.25 20.62 -4.42
C LYS A 162 1.25 20.71 -5.56
N ILE A 163 0.38 19.74 -5.73
CA ILE A 163 -0.61 19.70 -6.81
C ILE A 163 -2.02 19.68 -6.21
N VAL A 164 -2.35 18.67 -5.41
CA VAL A 164 -3.71 18.47 -4.88
C VAL A 164 -4.12 19.64 -3.98
N MET A 165 -3.33 19.95 -2.95
CA MET A 165 -3.65 21.02 -2.00
C MET A 165 -3.82 22.40 -2.67
N PRO A 166 -2.94 22.85 -3.58
CA PRO A 166 -3.16 24.08 -4.33
C PRO A 166 -4.45 24.05 -5.16
N ILE A 167 -4.77 22.96 -5.85
CA ILE A 167 -6.02 22.83 -6.61
C ILE A 167 -7.23 22.94 -5.68
N GLU A 168 -7.24 22.23 -4.55
CA GLU A 168 -8.35 22.26 -3.59
C GLU A 168 -8.59 23.65 -2.97
N ARG A 169 -7.54 24.47 -2.85
CA ARG A 169 -7.65 25.84 -2.34
C ARG A 169 -8.38 26.77 -3.31
N HIS A 170 -8.20 26.57 -4.61
CA HIS A 170 -8.75 27.45 -5.65
C HIS A 170 -10.04 26.90 -6.27
N ILE A 171 -10.21 25.58 -6.30
CA ILE A 171 -11.34 24.92 -6.97
C ILE A 171 -12.22 24.21 -5.96
N GLN A 172 -13.45 24.72 -5.79
CA GLN A 172 -14.45 24.14 -4.88
C GLN A 172 -15.31 23.04 -5.53
N ASN A 173 -15.15 22.79 -6.84
CA ASN A 173 -15.91 21.77 -7.55
C ASN A 173 -15.64 20.37 -6.96
N ARG A 174 -16.71 19.70 -6.51
CA ARG A 174 -16.66 18.38 -5.86
C ARG A 174 -15.99 17.32 -6.73
N PHE A 175 -16.33 17.26 -8.02
CA PHE A 175 -15.80 16.26 -8.94
C PHE A 175 -14.31 16.48 -9.19
N VAL A 176 -13.88 17.73 -9.36
CA VAL A 176 -12.45 18.03 -9.49
C VAL A 176 -11.70 17.56 -8.25
N ARG A 177 -12.17 17.92 -7.06
CA ARG A 177 -11.51 17.56 -5.78
C ARG A 177 -11.45 16.05 -5.54
N LEU A 178 -12.50 15.30 -5.86
CA LEU A 178 -12.49 13.83 -5.74
C LEU A 178 -11.46 13.22 -6.72
N THR A 179 -11.45 13.70 -7.97
CA THR A 179 -10.57 13.17 -9.01
C THR A 179 -9.12 13.44 -8.70
N VAL A 180 -8.73 14.67 -8.34
CA VAL A 180 -7.31 14.96 -8.07
C VAL A 180 -6.80 14.22 -6.83
N ARG A 181 -7.62 14.07 -5.78
CA ARG A 181 -7.22 13.29 -4.60
C ARG A 181 -7.00 11.82 -4.92
N SER A 182 -7.78 11.24 -5.84
CA SER A 182 -7.66 9.83 -6.20
C SER A 182 -6.56 9.59 -7.23
N LEU A 183 -6.47 10.44 -8.25
CA LEU A 183 -5.49 10.31 -9.34
C LEU A 183 -4.05 10.51 -8.87
N PHE A 184 -3.79 11.49 -8.00
CA PHE A 184 -2.43 11.80 -7.53
C PHE A 184 -2.03 11.06 -6.25
N ASN A 185 -2.96 10.29 -5.66
CA ASN A 185 -2.68 9.42 -4.52
C ASN A 185 -3.38 8.05 -4.66
N PRO A 186 -3.13 7.29 -5.74
CA PRO A 186 -3.75 5.99 -5.97
C PRO A 186 -3.48 4.97 -4.85
N ALA A 187 -2.26 4.91 -4.31
CA ALA A 187 -1.91 3.99 -3.24
C ALA A 187 -2.61 4.36 -1.92
N ARG A 188 -2.63 5.65 -1.56
CA ARG A 188 -3.46 6.14 -0.44
C ARG A 188 -4.95 5.85 -0.65
N SER A 189 -5.42 5.96 -1.89
CA SER A 189 -6.81 5.71 -2.25
C SER A 189 -7.19 4.24 -2.07
N MET A 190 -6.32 3.33 -2.49
CA MET A 190 -6.47 1.90 -2.21
C MET A 190 -6.45 1.64 -0.70
N ALA A 191 -5.48 2.19 0.04
CA ALA A 191 -5.43 2.07 1.49
C ALA A 191 -6.71 2.57 2.18
N ASN A 192 -7.32 3.65 1.68
CA ASN A 192 -8.62 4.11 2.15
C ASN A 192 -9.74 3.09 1.93
N LEU A 193 -9.81 2.48 0.74
CA LEU A 193 -10.79 1.45 0.43
C LEU A 193 -10.66 0.25 1.38
N LEU A 194 -9.43 -0.18 1.69
CA LEU A 194 -9.16 -1.30 2.59
C LEU A 194 -9.68 -1.08 4.02
N ARG A 195 -9.85 0.18 4.44
CA ARG A 195 -10.46 0.56 5.72
C ARG A 195 -11.89 1.09 5.58
N PHE A 196 -12.57 0.73 4.48
CA PHE A 196 -13.95 1.10 4.18
C PHE A 196 -14.20 2.62 4.16
N LYS A 197 -13.22 3.38 3.67
CA LYS A 197 -13.35 4.81 3.39
C LYS A 197 -13.38 5.04 1.88
N VAL A 198 -13.99 6.16 1.48
CA VAL A 198 -13.95 6.60 0.07
C VAL A 198 -12.50 6.83 -0.39
N PRO A 199 -12.16 6.59 -1.67
CA PRO A 199 -10.81 6.74 -2.21
C PRO A 199 -10.15 8.09 -1.87
N TRP A 200 -10.90 9.17 -1.95
CA TRP A 200 -10.44 10.55 -1.73
C TRP A 200 -10.44 11.00 -0.25
N HIS A 201 -10.55 10.08 0.71
CA HIS A 201 -10.51 10.42 2.14
C HIS A 201 -9.11 10.90 2.57
N ARG A 202 -9.07 11.81 3.56
CA ARG A 202 -7.84 12.37 4.17
C ARG A 202 -8.04 12.51 5.67
N ASP A 203 -7.17 11.91 6.49
CA ASP A 203 -7.25 12.01 7.96
C ASP A 203 -6.94 13.41 8.49
N THR A 204 -6.26 14.25 7.68
CA THR A 204 -5.78 15.60 8.06
C THR A 204 -6.52 16.75 7.38
N ARG A 205 -7.50 16.46 6.51
CA ARG A 205 -8.33 17.48 5.85
C ARG A 205 -9.80 17.10 5.77
N ALA A 206 -10.68 18.10 5.74
CA ALA A 206 -12.11 17.90 5.58
C ALA A 206 -12.45 17.02 4.36
N GLY A 207 -13.52 16.24 4.50
CA GLY A 207 -14.06 15.40 3.44
C GLY A 207 -14.62 16.22 2.27
N VAL A 208 -14.81 15.54 1.14
CA VAL A 208 -15.40 16.11 -0.08
C VAL A 208 -16.75 15.41 -0.29
N GLY A 209 -17.86 16.12 -0.11
CA GLY A 209 -19.22 15.56 -0.19
C GLY A 209 -19.75 15.01 1.15
N PHE A 210 -20.47 13.88 1.11
CA PHE A 210 -21.21 13.30 2.26
C PHE A 210 -20.37 12.93 3.50
N GLN A 211 -19.04 13.01 3.43
CA GLN A 211 -18.18 12.97 4.62
C GLN A 211 -17.99 14.37 5.19
N THR A 212 -19.07 14.99 5.67
CA THR A 212 -18.96 16.14 6.56
C THR A 212 -18.76 15.62 7.98
N ASN A 213 -17.58 15.92 8.53
CA ASN A 213 -17.18 15.89 9.95
C ASN A 213 -16.35 14.68 10.41
N ALA A 214 -15.07 14.96 10.67
CA ALA A 214 -14.46 14.86 12.01
C ALA A 214 -13.08 15.55 12.01
N PHE A 215 -13.05 16.88 12.16
CA PHE A 215 -11.87 17.59 12.69
C PHE A 215 -12.23 18.14 14.07
N PRO A 216 -11.69 17.58 15.16
CA PRO A 216 -11.47 18.36 16.36
C PRO A 216 -10.23 19.22 16.11
N GLY A 217 -10.42 20.53 15.95
CA GLY A 217 -9.33 21.51 16.03
C GLY A 217 -8.65 21.86 14.72
N SER A 218 -9.18 22.88 14.03
CA SER A 218 -8.30 23.89 13.42
C SER A 218 -8.91 25.25 13.74
N GLY A 219 -8.47 25.81 14.87
CA GLY A 219 -8.62 27.24 15.10
C GLY A 219 -7.97 27.98 13.95
N ARG A 220 -8.71 28.93 13.35
CA ARG A 220 -8.16 29.85 12.35
C ARG A 220 -6.97 30.59 12.97
N PRO A 221 -5.83 30.76 12.30
CA PRO A 221 -4.97 31.88 12.62
C PRO A 221 -5.75 33.16 12.28
N ARG A 222 -5.86 34.05 13.28
CA ARG A 222 -6.21 35.46 13.04
C ARG A 222 -5.05 36.14 12.36
#